data_AF-A0A3D1IEB7-F1
#
_entry.id   AF-A0A3D1IEB7-F1
#
_cell.length_a   1.000
_cell.length_b   1.000
_cell.length_c   1.000
_cell.angle_alpha   90.00
_cell.angle_beta   90.00
_cell.angle_gamma   90.00
#
_symmetry.space_group_name_H-M   'P 1'
#
loop_
_entity.id
_entity.type
_entity.pdbx_description
1 polymer ?
#
loop_
_entity_poly.entity_id
_entity_poly.type
_entity_poly.pdbx_seq_one_letter_code
_entity_poly.pdbx_strand_id
1 'polypeptide(L)'
;MTDAPPPHAPREKSLRGFLLLAGALALFQFLADRVRVPAPWSPALSLAAGVVVLALSLWALFVGASSGLGGRSSLAALIAGAAGMALLVWLSKGLGSSVASSLALALGQACLLTACLGLGALVAGAIKEPNLLAPMCVFLPFFDAFLVLTQKGFTKRVMEAAPQVLQNVAMRVPEVSSGPKEAPLAAVAFIGPADLVFVALFAAILHRFRLNSRGTLLWLAPSLAAYLLLVMVAGDARIGPVSLNALPALVPIGLVVLLTNVRHLRLTRQEWALTALAGLLGLGLFAFGSSFGS
;
A
#
# COMPACT_ATOMS: atom_id res chain seq x y z
N MET A 1 -22.51 26.18 21.56
CA MET A 1 -21.06 25.88 21.53
C MET A 1 -20.90 24.49 22.09
N THR A 2 -20.75 23.50 21.22
CA THR A 2 -20.53 22.11 21.60
C THR A 2 -19.06 21.95 21.96
N ASP A 3 -18.77 21.59 23.20
CA ASP A 3 -17.42 21.27 23.67
C ASP A 3 -16.86 20.13 22.83
N ALA A 4 -16.02 20.47 21.85
CA ALA A 4 -15.27 19.49 21.11
C ALA A 4 -14.35 18.78 22.12
N PRO A 5 -14.41 17.45 22.22
CA PRO A 5 -13.55 16.72 23.15
C PRO A 5 -12.09 17.09 22.89
N PRO A 6 -11.28 17.27 23.97
CA PRO A 6 -9.92 17.76 23.84
C PRO A 6 -9.10 16.83 22.93
N PRO A 7 -8.22 17.37 22.08
CA PRO A 7 -7.38 16.57 21.19
C PRO A 7 -6.56 15.60 22.03
N HIS A 8 -6.79 14.30 21.85
CA HIS A 8 -6.06 13.26 22.57
C HIS A 8 -4.57 13.38 22.23
N ALA A 9 -3.73 13.55 23.26
CA ALA A 9 -2.29 13.55 23.10
C ALA A 9 -1.84 12.23 22.44
N PRO A 10 -0.88 12.27 21.50
CA PRO A 10 -0.41 11.09 20.81
C PRO A 10 0.12 10.07 21.81
N ARG A 11 -0.31 8.81 21.69
CA ARG A 11 0.12 7.73 22.60
C ARG A 11 1.52 7.28 22.19
N GLU A 12 2.57 7.79 22.85
CA GLU A 12 3.99 7.49 22.56
C GLU A 12 4.31 5.99 22.32
N LYS A 13 3.61 5.08 23.03
CA LYS A 13 3.82 3.63 22.92
C LYS A 13 3.57 3.08 21.50
N SER A 14 2.69 3.71 20.73
CA SER A 14 2.31 3.25 19.39
C SER A 14 3.34 3.62 18.32
N LEU A 15 3.96 4.80 18.41
CA LEU A 15 4.99 5.24 17.46
C LEU A 15 6.26 4.38 17.57
N ARG A 16 6.65 4.00 18.79
CA ARG A 16 7.75 3.05 19.01
C ARG A 16 7.46 1.69 18.36
N GLY A 17 6.24 1.19 18.48
CA GLY A 17 5.82 -0.05 17.83
C GLY A 17 5.91 0.03 16.30
N PHE A 18 5.49 1.15 15.71
CA PHE A 18 5.63 1.40 14.27
C PHE A 18 7.10 1.39 13.83
N LEU A 19 7.96 2.15 14.51
CA LEU A 19 9.38 2.22 14.17
C LEU A 19 10.09 0.87 14.32
N LEU A 20 9.75 0.08 15.34
CA LEU A 20 10.27 -1.27 15.51
C LEU A 20 9.85 -2.19 14.35
N LEU A 21 8.58 -2.13 13.93
CA LEU A 21 8.08 -2.94 12.81
C LEU A 21 8.68 -2.48 11.46
N ALA A 22 8.81 -1.18 11.24
CA ALA A 22 9.46 -0.63 10.05
C ALA A 22 10.96 -0.99 10.01
N GLY A 23 11.64 -0.95 11.15
CA GLY A 23 13.03 -1.40 11.28
C GLY A 23 13.18 -2.92 11.07
N ALA A 24 12.26 -3.72 11.61
CA ALA A 24 12.21 -5.15 11.38
C ALA A 24 11.96 -5.49 9.91
N LEU A 25 11.10 -4.73 9.22
CA LEU A 25 10.88 -4.86 7.79
C LEU A 25 12.15 -4.53 6.99
N ALA A 26 12.82 -3.41 7.30
CA ALA A 26 14.07 -3.04 6.66
C ALA A 26 15.15 -4.11 6.87
N LEU A 27 15.28 -4.63 8.09
CA LEU A 27 16.19 -5.72 8.40
C LEU A 27 15.84 -6.99 7.62
N PHE A 28 14.55 -7.37 7.57
CA PHE A 28 14.09 -8.52 6.81
C PHE A 28 14.42 -8.38 5.32
N GLN A 29 14.13 -7.23 4.70
CA GLN A 29 14.45 -6.97 3.30
C GLN A 29 15.96 -7.00 3.03
N PHE A 30 16.75 -6.40 3.92
CA PHE A 30 18.21 -6.45 3.83
C PHE A 30 18.75 -7.87 3.91
N LEU A 31 18.20 -8.70 4.81
CA LEU A 31 18.59 -10.11 4.92
C LEU A 31 18.12 -10.92 3.71
N ALA A 32 16.88 -10.70 3.25
CA ALA A 32 16.32 -11.38 2.09
C ALA A 32 17.14 -11.14 0.82
N ASP A 33 17.65 -9.92 0.61
CA ASP A 33 18.56 -9.57 -0.51
C ASP A 33 19.87 -10.38 -0.50
N ARG A 34 20.25 -10.96 0.65
CA ARG A 34 21.50 -11.73 0.83
C ARG A 34 21.33 -13.23 0.85
N VAL A 35 20.11 -13.72 1.03
CA VAL A 35 19.86 -15.16 1.03
C VAL A 35 19.93 -15.67 -0.40
N ARG A 36 20.84 -16.62 -0.65
CA ARG A 36 20.92 -17.34 -1.92
C ARG A 36 20.17 -18.65 -1.79
N VAL A 37 19.27 -18.91 -2.73
CA VAL A 37 18.36 -20.06 -2.69
C VAL A 37 18.56 -20.94 -3.92
N PRO A 38 18.52 -22.28 -3.79
CA PRO A 38 18.46 -23.17 -4.94
C PRO A 38 17.26 -22.86 -5.85
N ALA A 39 17.47 -22.89 -7.17
CA ALA A 39 16.46 -22.59 -8.18
C ALA A 39 15.06 -23.22 -7.96
N PRO A 40 14.91 -24.50 -7.54
CA PRO A 40 13.57 -25.08 -7.38
C PRO A 40 12.76 -24.51 -6.21
N TRP A 41 13.41 -23.95 -5.19
CA TRP A 41 12.74 -23.37 -4.01
C TRP A 41 12.47 -21.87 -4.13
N SER A 42 13.05 -21.24 -5.16
CA SER A 42 13.00 -19.80 -5.37
C SER A 42 11.57 -19.22 -5.43
N PRO A 43 10.60 -19.78 -6.20
CA PRO A 43 9.28 -19.16 -6.29
C PRO A 43 8.50 -19.26 -4.97
N ALA A 44 8.63 -20.38 -4.25
CA ALA A 44 7.98 -20.58 -2.97
C ALA A 44 8.54 -19.64 -1.89
N LEU A 45 9.86 -19.47 -1.82
CA LEU A 45 10.49 -18.55 -0.86
C LEU A 45 10.26 -17.08 -1.20
N SER A 46 10.18 -16.74 -2.49
CA SER A 46 9.79 -15.40 -2.95
C SER A 46 8.39 -15.04 -2.49
N LEU A 47 7.42 -15.94 -2.73
CA LEU A 47 6.06 -15.77 -2.27
C LEU A 47 5.99 -15.63 -0.75
N ALA A 48 6.70 -16.50 -0.01
CA ALA A 48 6.75 -16.43 1.44
C ALA A 48 7.35 -15.10 1.93
N ALA A 49 8.46 -14.66 1.34
CA ALA A 49 9.09 -13.38 1.65
C ALA A 49 8.15 -12.19 1.36
N GLY A 50 7.42 -12.25 0.24
CA GLY A 50 6.42 -11.26 -0.12
C GLY A 50 5.25 -11.19 0.84
N VAL A 51 4.72 -12.34 1.27
CA VAL A 51 3.68 -12.40 2.29
C VAL A 51 4.17 -11.83 3.61
N VAL A 52 5.42 -12.11 4.01
CA VAL A 52 6.02 -11.57 5.24
C VAL A 52 6.20 -10.04 5.13
N VAL A 53 6.76 -9.54 4.03
CA VAL A 53 6.93 -8.11 3.76
C VAL A 53 5.59 -7.38 3.78
N LEU A 54 4.59 -7.94 3.11
CA LEU A 54 3.23 -7.42 3.10
C LEU A 54 2.66 -7.39 4.52
N ALA A 55 2.67 -8.52 5.23
CA ALA A 55 2.09 -8.63 6.57
C ALA A 55 2.75 -7.66 7.56
N LEU A 56 4.09 -7.56 7.55
CA LEU A 56 4.83 -6.61 8.37
C LEU A 56 4.49 -5.17 8.01
N SER A 57 4.37 -4.85 6.72
CA SER A 57 3.99 -3.50 6.26
C SER A 57 2.58 -3.12 6.72
N LEU A 58 1.60 -4.02 6.52
CA LEU A 58 0.23 -3.82 6.98
C LEU A 58 0.20 -3.62 8.50
N TRP A 59 0.90 -4.48 9.25
CA TRP A 59 0.93 -4.41 10.70
C TRP A 59 1.58 -3.11 11.19
N ALA A 60 2.71 -2.71 10.58
CA ALA A 60 3.35 -1.43 10.85
C ALA A 60 2.36 -0.28 10.64
N LEU A 61 1.70 -0.20 9.49
CA LEU A 61 0.74 0.87 9.18
C LEU A 61 -0.42 0.92 10.17
N PHE A 62 -1.00 -0.23 10.57
CA PHE A 62 -2.07 -0.26 11.57
C PHE A 62 -1.59 0.19 12.96
N VAL A 63 -0.41 -0.27 13.40
CA VAL A 63 0.18 0.16 14.67
C VAL A 63 0.51 1.66 14.64
N GLY A 64 1.08 2.16 13.55
CA GLY A 64 1.37 3.58 13.36
C GLY A 64 0.10 4.42 13.34
N ALA A 65 -0.94 3.98 12.63
CA ALA A 65 -2.23 4.67 12.58
C ALA A 65 -2.93 4.75 13.94
N SER A 66 -2.71 3.77 14.82
CA SER A 66 -3.26 3.76 16.19
C SER A 66 -2.70 4.87 17.09
N SER A 67 -1.62 5.55 16.68
CA SER A 67 -1.04 6.68 17.42
C SER A 67 -1.89 7.94 17.40
N GLY A 68 -2.84 8.03 16.47
CA GLY A 68 -3.70 9.21 16.33
C GLY A 68 -2.93 10.44 15.87
N LEU A 69 -2.04 10.30 14.88
CA LEU A 69 -1.26 11.41 14.34
C LEU A 69 -2.17 12.59 13.99
N GLY A 70 -1.94 13.73 14.65
CA GLY A 70 -2.58 14.99 14.30
C GLY A 70 -2.01 15.58 13.00
N GLY A 71 -2.71 16.56 12.41
CA GLY A 71 -2.35 17.10 11.10
C GLY A 71 -0.89 17.57 10.97
N ARG A 72 -0.34 18.27 11.97
CA ARG A 72 1.07 18.71 11.98
C ARG A 72 2.05 17.54 12.04
N SER A 73 1.80 16.55 12.90
CA SER A 73 2.64 15.36 13.01
C SER A 73 2.55 14.47 11.77
N SER A 74 1.37 14.36 11.15
CA SER A 74 1.17 13.63 9.89
C SER A 74 1.92 14.28 8.74
N LEU A 75 1.88 15.61 8.65
CA LEU A 75 2.66 16.37 7.66
C LEU A 75 4.17 16.22 7.90
N ALA A 76 4.61 16.29 9.16
CA ALA A 76 6.02 16.07 9.51
C ALA A 76 6.47 14.65 9.14
N ALA A 77 5.66 13.62 9.43
CA ALA A 77 5.96 12.24 9.05
C ALA A 77 6.01 12.06 7.53
N LEU A 78 5.11 12.71 6.79
CA LEU A 78 5.12 12.71 5.33
C LEU A 78 6.40 13.32 4.77
N ILE A 79 6.74 14.53 5.21
CA ILE A 79 7.92 15.25 4.72
C ILE A 79 9.20 14.51 5.11
N ALA A 80 9.32 14.08 6.37
CA ALA A 80 10.50 13.35 6.85
C ALA A 80 10.66 11.98 6.17
N GLY A 81 9.57 11.24 5.97
CA GLY A 81 9.57 9.98 5.25
C GLY A 81 9.96 10.15 3.78
N ALA A 82 9.36 11.11 3.09
CA ALA A 82 9.65 11.37 1.67
C ALA A 82 11.08 11.88 1.46
N ALA A 83 11.54 12.82 2.29
CA ALA A 83 12.90 13.35 2.22
C ALA A 83 13.94 12.28 2.59
N GLY A 84 13.69 11.50 3.64
CA GLY A 84 14.56 10.39 4.04
C GLY A 84 14.67 9.31 2.96
N MET A 85 13.54 8.95 2.34
CA MET A 85 13.53 8.03 1.22
C MET A 85 14.34 8.57 0.03
N ALA A 86 14.10 9.82 -0.38
CA ALA A 86 14.81 10.43 -1.50
C ALA A 86 16.33 10.50 -1.26
N LEU A 87 16.73 10.88 -0.04
CA LEU A 87 18.13 10.93 0.38
C LEU A 87 18.79 9.54 0.35
N LEU A 88 18.13 8.53 0.91
CA LEU A 88 18.66 7.16 0.97
C LEU A 88 18.74 6.51 -0.41
N VAL A 89 17.75 6.77 -1.28
CA VAL A 89 17.81 6.34 -2.68
C VAL A 89 18.96 7.03 -3.40
N TRP A 90 19.13 8.34 -3.24
CA TRP A 90 20.24 9.08 -3.84
C TRP A 90 21.60 8.54 -3.35
N LEU A 91 21.73 8.30 -2.05
CA LEU A 91 22.94 7.74 -1.44
C LEU A 91 23.23 6.34 -1.97
N SER A 92 22.20 5.50 -2.14
CA SER A 92 22.37 4.14 -2.67
C SER A 92 22.97 4.12 -4.08
N LYS A 93 22.64 5.12 -4.91
CA LYS A 93 23.20 5.26 -6.27
C LYS A 93 24.69 5.62 -6.23
N GLY A 94 25.10 6.46 -5.27
CA GLY A 94 26.51 6.81 -5.09
C GLY A 94 27.38 5.69 -4.53
N LEU A 95 26.77 4.74 -3.80
CA LEU A 95 27.46 3.64 -3.10
C LEU A 95 27.67 2.37 -3.96
N GLY A 96 27.12 2.30 -5.18
CA GLY A 96 27.27 1.15 -6.08
C GLY A 96 26.66 -0.16 -5.53
N SER A 97 27.27 -1.30 -5.81
CA SER A 97 26.83 -2.64 -5.36
C SER A 97 27.31 -3.03 -3.95
N SER A 98 27.64 -2.04 -3.11
CA SER A 98 28.18 -2.28 -1.77
C SER A 98 27.11 -2.70 -0.76
N VAL A 99 27.55 -3.24 0.38
CA VAL A 99 26.63 -3.60 1.47
C VAL A 99 25.82 -2.39 1.97
N ALA A 100 26.43 -1.22 1.92
CA ALA A 100 25.83 0.04 2.31
C ALA A 100 24.67 0.44 1.39
N SER A 101 24.70 0.10 0.09
CA SER A 101 23.60 0.43 -0.82
C SER A 101 22.35 -0.43 -0.57
N SER A 102 22.51 -1.75 -0.30
CA SER A 102 21.39 -2.61 0.11
C SER A 102 20.74 -2.08 1.39
N LEU A 103 21.55 -1.69 2.38
CA LEU A 103 21.06 -1.15 3.65
C LEU A 103 20.35 0.19 3.45
N ALA A 104 20.91 1.09 2.63
CA ALA A 104 20.28 2.37 2.31
C ALA A 104 18.92 2.17 1.63
N LEU A 105 18.81 1.24 0.68
CA LEU A 105 17.54 0.91 0.03
C LEU A 105 16.52 0.35 1.02
N ALA A 106 16.91 -0.58 1.90
CA ALA A 106 16.03 -1.16 2.91
C ALA A 106 15.51 -0.10 3.90
N LEU A 107 16.38 0.80 4.36
CA LEU A 107 15.97 1.95 5.18
C LEU A 107 15.07 2.92 4.39
N GLY A 108 15.33 3.09 3.09
CA GLY A 108 14.49 3.89 2.20
C GLY A 108 13.05 3.39 2.14
N GLN A 109 12.85 2.07 2.19
CA GLN A 109 11.51 1.46 2.24
C GLN A 109 10.79 1.70 3.58
N ALA A 110 11.51 1.72 4.70
CA ALA A 110 10.95 2.14 5.99
C ALA A 110 10.56 3.64 5.99
N CYS A 111 11.36 4.49 5.35
CA CYS A 111 11.02 5.89 5.13
C CYS A 111 9.78 6.06 4.22
N LEU A 112 9.65 5.25 3.17
CA LEU A 112 8.45 5.21 2.33
C LEU A 112 7.21 4.86 3.15
N LEU A 113 7.26 3.82 3.99
CA LEU A 113 6.13 3.49 4.89
C LEU A 113 5.76 4.64 5.81
N THR A 114 6.75 5.37 6.31
CA THR A 114 6.53 6.55 7.15
C THR A 114 5.83 7.67 6.36
N ALA A 115 6.23 7.87 5.10
CA ALA A 115 5.58 8.81 4.20
C ALA A 115 4.12 8.41 3.91
N CYS A 116 3.89 7.13 3.58
CA CYS A 116 2.55 6.57 3.35
C CYS A 116 1.66 6.72 4.58
N LEU A 117 2.19 6.45 5.78
CA LEU A 117 1.49 6.64 7.04
C LEU A 117 1.11 8.11 7.26
N GLY A 118 2.05 9.03 7.05
CA GLY A 118 1.83 10.47 7.17
C GLY A 118 0.75 10.97 6.21
N LEU A 119 0.83 10.59 4.94
CA LEU A 119 -0.16 10.98 3.93
C LEU A 119 -1.54 10.38 4.23
N GLY A 120 -1.61 9.08 4.52
CA GLY A 120 -2.85 8.40 4.88
C GLY A 120 -3.52 9.03 6.10
N ALA A 121 -2.76 9.35 7.15
CA ALA A 121 -3.28 10.02 8.34
C ALA A 121 -3.72 11.47 8.07
N LEU A 122 -3.02 12.21 7.20
CA LEU A 122 -3.38 13.57 6.83
C LEU A 122 -4.71 13.59 6.07
N VAL A 123 -4.89 12.70 5.09
CA VAL A 123 -6.15 12.55 4.33
C VAL A 123 -7.26 12.04 5.25
N ALA A 124 -6.98 11.10 6.15
CA ALA A 124 -7.94 10.64 7.15
C ALA A 124 -8.43 11.80 8.04
N GLY A 125 -7.59 12.80 8.28
CA GLY A 125 -7.91 14.04 8.98
C GLY A 125 -9.05 14.85 8.34
N ALA A 126 -9.12 14.85 7.00
CA ALA A 126 -10.15 15.56 6.25
C ALA A 126 -11.53 14.88 6.30
N ILE A 127 -11.56 13.58 6.60
CA ILE A 127 -12.81 12.79 6.64
C ILE A 127 -13.50 13.01 7.98
N LYS A 128 -14.70 13.60 7.93
CA LYS A 128 -15.47 13.97 9.13
C LYS A 128 -16.41 12.88 9.62
N GLU A 129 -16.86 12.02 8.72
CA GLU A 129 -17.92 11.04 8.99
C GLU A 129 -17.49 9.62 8.59
N PRO A 130 -17.78 8.60 9.42
CA PRO A 130 -17.40 7.22 9.14
C PRO A 130 -18.15 6.64 7.95
N ASN A 131 -19.36 7.13 7.66
CA ASN A 131 -20.19 6.65 6.57
C ASN A 131 -19.61 6.99 5.18
N LEU A 132 -18.69 7.96 5.09
CA LEU A 132 -17.92 8.24 3.87
C LEU A 132 -16.95 7.11 3.51
N LEU A 133 -16.68 6.17 4.41
CA LEU A 133 -15.85 5.01 4.13
C LEU A 133 -16.48 4.12 3.04
N ALA A 134 -17.81 3.95 3.05
CA ALA A 134 -18.51 3.12 2.07
C ALA A 134 -18.33 3.61 0.61
N PRO A 135 -18.64 4.87 0.25
CA PRO A 135 -18.41 5.38 -1.10
C PRO A 135 -16.93 5.36 -1.47
N MET A 136 -16.01 5.59 -0.52
CA MET A 136 -14.57 5.51 -0.78
C MET A 136 -14.13 4.08 -1.13
N CYS A 137 -14.55 3.07 -0.37
CA CYS A 137 -14.23 1.66 -0.65
C CYS A 137 -14.77 1.20 -2.01
N VAL A 138 -15.88 1.76 -2.47
CA VAL A 138 -16.45 1.46 -3.79
C VAL A 138 -15.72 2.22 -4.89
N PHE A 139 -15.43 3.51 -4.72
CA PHE A 139 -14.85 4.35 -5.77
C PHE A 139 -13.36 4.11 -6.01
N LEU A 140 -12.57 3.94 -4.95
CA LEU A 140 -11.11 3.87 -5.03
C LEU A 140 -10.57 2.73 -5.91
N PRO A 141 -11.14 1.52 -5.90
CA PRO A 141 -10.69 0.47 -6.80
C PRO A 141 -10.89 0.82 -8.28
N PHE A 142 -11.97 1.54 -8.63
CA PHE A 142 -12.17 2.03 -10.00
C PHE A 142 -11.19 3.14 -10.35
N PHE A 143 -10.90 4.04 -9.41
CA PHE A 143 -9.90 5.08 -9.62
C PHE A 143 -8.51 4.50 -9.83
N ASP A 144 -8.13 3.48 -9.06
CA ASP A 144 -6.87 2.78 -9.23
C ASP A 144 -6.81 1.96 -10.52
N ALA A 145 -7.87 1.22 -10.85
CA ALA A 145 -8.01 0.56 -12.15
C ALA A 145 -7.85 1.58 -13.29
N PHE A 146 -8.51 2.72 -13.18
CA PHE A 146 -8.40 3.79 -14.15
C PHE A 146 -6.97 4.31 -14.23
N LEU A 147 -6.30 4.58 -13.12
CA LEU A 147 -4.91 5.03 -13.14
C LEU A 147 -4.05 4.00 -13.85
N VAL A 148 -4.11 2.73 -13.47
CA VAL A 148 -3.35 1.62 -14.07
C VAL A 148 -3.61 1.51 -15.58
N LEU A 149 -4.88 1.57 -16.01
CA LEU A 149 -5.26 1.49 -17.43
C LEU A 149 -4.84 2.74 -18.22
N THR A 150 -4.92 3.92 -17.61
CA THR A 150 -4.60 5.22 -18.22
C THR A 150 -3.10 5.52 -18.20
N GLN A 151 -2.30 4.76 -17.44
CA GLN A 151 -0.83 4.86 -17.44
C GLN A 151 -0.21 4.67 -18.82
N LYS A 152 -0.94 4.15 -19.82
CA LYS A 152 -0.52 4.16 -21.23
C LYS A 152 -0.35 5.57 -21.84
N GLY A 153 -0.92 6.63 -21.25
CA GLY A 153 -0.90 8.00 -21.80
C GLY A 153 0.04 9.01 -21.10
N PHE A 154 -0.21 9.34 -19.83
CA PHE A 154 0.56 10.36 -19.09
C PHE A 154 1.77 9.75 -18.37
N THR A 155 1.58 8.62 -17.70
CA THR A 155 2.68 7.90 -17.04
C THR A 155 3.64 7.33 -18.06
N LYS A 156 3.20 6.88 -19.25
CA LYS A 156 4.10 6.50 -20.34
C LYS A 156 5.05 7.63 -20.74
N ARG A 157 4.57 8.89 -20.83
CA ARG A 157 5.46 10.05 -21.09
C ARG A 157 6.44 10.32 -19.96
N VAL A 158 6.02 10.17 -18.70
CA VAL A 158 6.91 10.31 -17.53
C VAL A 158 7.87 9.10 -17.40
N MET A 159 7.43 7.91 -17.79
CA MET A 159 8.18 6.66 -17.82
C MET A 159 9.20 6.64 -18.95
N GLU A 160 8.86 7.20 -20.11
CA GLU A 160 9.79 7.43 -21.22
C GLU A 160 10.82 8.51 -20.84
N ALA A 161 10.42 9.51 -20.05
CA ALA A 161 11.33 10.57 -19.58
C ALA A 161 12.24 10.15 -18.40
N ALA A 162 11.77 9.30 -17.48
CA ALA A 162 12.50 8.96 -16.26
C ALA A 162 12.14 7.56 -15.69
N PRO A 163 12.43 6.45 -16.40
CA PRO A 163 12.03 5.10 -16.01
C PRO A 163 12.68 4.64 -14.68
N GLN A 164 13.83 5.22 -14.34
CA GLN A 164 14.58 4.89 -13.13
C GLN A 164 13.90 5.36 -11.84
N VAL A 165 12.95 6.30 -11.89
CA VAL A 165 12.30 6.83 -10.66
C VAL A 165 11.27 5.83 -10.13
N LEU A 166 10.48 5.19 -11.00
CA LEU A 166 9.44 4.24 -10.60
C LEU A 166 10.00 2.98 -9.93
N GLN A 167 11.08 2.41 -10.47
CA GLN A 167 11.72 1.24 -9.86
C GLN A 167 12.32 1.51 -8.47
N ASN A 168 12.61 2.77 -8.15
CA ASN A 168 13.16 3.17 -6.86
C ASN A 168 12.09 3.61 -5.87
N VAL A 169 10.87 3.91 -6.33
CA VAL A 169 9.75 4.39 -5.49
C VAL A 169 8.77 3.28 -5.11
N ALA A 170 8.66 2.22 -5.90
CA ALA A 170 7.85 1.06 -5.54
C ALA A 170 8.51 0.24 -4.41
N MET A 171 7.69 -0.27 -3.48
CA MET A 171 8.18 -1.23 -2.50
C MET A 171 8.45 -2.55 -3.22
N ARG A 172 9.73 -2.92 -3.28
CA ARG A 172 10.17 -4.14 -3.96
C ARG A 172 9.84 -5.33 -3.06
N VAL A 173 8.92 -6.19 -3.49
CA VAL A 173 8.82 -7.53 -2.93
C VAL A 173 9.92 -8.38 -3.57
N PRO A 174 10.79 -9.05 -2.81
CA PRO A 174 11.82 -9.90 -3.41
C PRO A 174 11.19 -11.08 -4.18
N GLU A 175 11.58 -11.31 -5.45
CA GLU A 175 11.35 -12.59 -6.20
C GLU A 175 12.69 -13.26 -6.44
N VAL A 176 12.92 -14.31 -7.23
CA VAL A 176 14.29 -14.77 -7.55
C VAL A 176 14.44 -14.95 -9.04
N SER A 177 15.46 -14.34 -9.63
CA SER A 177 15.84 -14.65 -11.02
C SER A 177 16.41 -16.06 -11.07
N SER A 178 16.00 -16.84 -12.08
CA SER A 178 16.39 -18.25 -12.24
C SER A 178 17.40 -18.42 -13.37
N GLY A 179 18.70 -18.20 -13.08
CA GLY A 179 19.82 -18.80 -13.84
C GLY A 179 21.17 -18.06 -13.76
N PRO A 180 22.32 -18.74 -14.01
CA PRO A 180 22.69 -20.13 -13.70
C PRO A 180 23.74 -20.15 -12.56
N LYS A 181 23.35 -20.75 -11.42
CA LYS A 181 24.06 -20.85 -10.13
C LYS A 181 24.00 -19.56 -9.28
N GLU A 182 22.95 -19.52 -8.45
CA GLU A 182 22.71 -18.55 -7.37
C GLU A 182 22.49 -17.11 -7.85
N ALA A 183 21.32 -16.86 -8.42
CA ALA A 183 20.87 -15.49 -8.67
C ALA A 183 20.15 -14.93 -7.42
N PRO A 184 20.32 -13.61 -7.13
CA PRO A 184 19.71 -12.95 -5.99
C PRO A 184 18.19 -12.89 -6.12
N LEU A 185 17.52 -12.64 -4.99
CA LEU A 185 16.10 -12.44 -4.98
C LEU A 185 15.69 -11.13 -5.75
N ALA A 186 15.26 -11.18 -7.03
CA ALA A 186 14.73 -10.06 -7.85
C ALA A 186 13.20 -10.11 -8.04
N ALA A 187 12.45 -8.99 -7.91
CA ALA A 187 11.00 -8.78 -7.62
C ALA A 187 9.84 -9.07 -8.66
N VAL A 188 8.83 -9.92 -8.31
CA VAL A 188 7.65 -10.26 -9.18
C VAL A 188 6.50 -9.30 -8.95
N ALA A 189 6.34 -8.89 -7.69
CA ALA A 189 5.13 -8.25 -7.22
C ALA A 189 5.50 -6.92 -6.60
N PHE A 190 4.96 -5.83 -7.14
CA PHE A 190 5.15 -4.53 -6.55
C PHE A 190 3.89 -4.21 -5.77
N ILE A 191 4.02 -4.06 -4.45
CA ILE A 191 2.98 -3.37 -3.69
C ILE A 191 3.19 -1.89 -3.98
N GLY A 192 2.19 -1.27 -4.58
CA GLY A 192 2.27 0.13 -4.95
C GLY A 192 2.39 1.00 -3.70
N PRO A 193 3.13 2.11 -3.77
CA PRO A 193 3.09 3.11 -2.70
C PRO A 193 1.67 3.65 -2.50
N ALA A 194 0.84 3.66 -3.57
CA ALA A 194 -0.57 4.00 -3.50
C ALA A 194 -1.34 3.04 -2.59
N ASP A 195 -1.18 1.72 -2.74
CA ASP A 195 -1.83 0.72 -1.88
C ASP A 195 -1.48 0.95 -0.41
N LEU A 196 -0.20 1.20 -0.11
CA LEU A 196 0.27 1.50 1.25
C LEU A 196 -0.35 2.79 1.80
N VAL A 197 -0.48 3.83 0.98
CA VAL A 197 -1.16 5.08 1.37
C VAL A 197 -2.63 4.80 1.69
N PHE A 198 -3.32 4.01 0.89
CA PHE A 198 -4.73 3.69 1.12
C PHE A 198 -4.94 2.78 2.32
N VAL A 199 -4.07 1.78 2.52
CA VAL A 199 -4.08 0.98 3.76
C VAL A 199 -3.86 1.87 4.96
N ALA A 200 -2.89 2.78 4.92
CA ALA A 200 -2.63 3.73 6.01
C ALA A 200 -3.83 4.65 6.26
N LEU A 201 -4.46 5.15 5.19
CA LEU A 201 -5.68 5.96 5.23
C LEU A 201 -6.81 5.19 5.91
N PHE A 202 -7.13 3.97 5.45
CA PHE A 202 -8.17 3.15 6.05
C PHE A 202 -7.85 2.80 7.50
N ALA A 203 -6.61 2.41 7.82
CA ALA A 203 -6.19 2.15 9.19
C ALA A 203 -6.41 3.38 10.09
N ALA A 204 -6.03 4.58 9.62
CA ALA A 204 -6.21 5.82 10.35
C ALA A 204 -7.70 6.16 10.55
N ILE A 205 -8.54 5.99 9.53
CA ILE A 205 -10.00 6.17 9.63
C ILE A 205 -10.59 5.18 10.64
N LEU A 206 -10.25 3.90 10.54
CA LEU A 206 -10.75 2.86 11.44
C LEU A 206 -10.39 3.14 12.89
N HIS A 207 -9.15 3.58 13.16
CA HIS A 207 -8.74 3.96 14.51
C HIS A 207 -9.40 5.26 14.99
N ARG A 208 -9.54 6.27 14.12
CA ARG A 208 -10.19 7.55 14.44
C ARG A 208 -11.66 7.36 14.83
N PHE A 209 -12.41 6.58 14.07
CA PHE A 209 -13.83 6.33 14.31
C PHE A 209 -14.09 5.11 15.21
N ARG A 210 -13.03 4.52 15.81
CA ARG A 210 -13.11 3.35 16.71
C ARG A 210 -13.85 2.15 16.10
N LEU A 211 -13.66 1.95 14.80
CA LEU A 211 -14.18 0.81 14.04
C LEU A 211 -13.33 -0.45 14.30
N ASN A 212 -13.70 -1.59 13.71
CA ASN A 212 -13.06 -2.89 13.93
C ASN A 212 -11.71 -3.01 13.20
N SER A 213 -10.69 -2.25 13.64
CA SER A 213 -9.37 -2.24 13.03
C SER A 213 -8.63 -3.59 13.16
N ARG A 214 -8.78 -4.27 14.30
CA ARG A 214 -8.16 -5.58 14.53
C ARG A 214 -8.72 -6.65 13.60
N GLY A 215 -10.04 -6.72 13.46
CA GLY A 215 -10.69 -7.63 12.52
C GLY A 215 -10.29 -7.30 11.08
N THR A 216 -10.24 -6.01 10.73
CA THR A 216 -9.79 -5.58 9.40
C THR A 216 -8.36 -6.06 9.13
N LEU A 217 -7.41 -5.82 10.02
CA LEU A 217 -6.02 -6.27 9.84
C LEU A 217 -5.90 -7.79 9.70
N LEU A 218 -6.63 -8.53 10.55
CA LEU A 218 -6.60 -10.00 10.56
C LEU A 218 -7.13 -10.60 9.24
N TRP A 219 -8.15 -9.99 8.63
CA TRP A 219 -8.71 -10.42 7.35
C TRP A 219 -7.99 -9.84 6.13
N LEU A 220 -7.39 -8.66 6.27
CA LEU A 220 -6.74 -7.96 5.18
C LEU A 220 -5.45 -8.66 4.74
N ALA A 221 -4.62 -9.07 5.70
CA ALA A 221 -3.38 -9.79 5.43
C ALA A 221 -3.58 -11.09 4.62
N PRO A 222 -4.46 -12.05 5.03
CA PRO A 222 -4.70 -13.25 4.26
C PRO A 222 -5.43 -12.96 2.94
N SER A 223 -6.29 -11.95 2.87
CA SER A 223 -6.97 -11.58 1.61
C SER A 223 -5.97 -11.05 0.58
N LEU A 224 -5.03 -10.21 0.99
CA LEU A 224 -3.97 -9.70 0.11
C LEU A 224 -2.94 -10.78 -0.23
N ALA A 225 -2.63 -11.69 0.69
CA ALA A 225 -1.78 -12.86 0.38
C ALA A 225 -2.45 -13.81 -0.64
N ALA A 226 -3.74 -14.10 -0.45
CA ALA A 226 -4.51 -14.89 -1.40
C ALA A 226 -4.63 -14.20 -2.76
N TYR A 227 -4.78 -12.87 -2.76
CA TYR A 227 -4.76 -12.06 -3.97
C TYR A 227 -3.41 -12.13 -4.70
N LEU A 228 -2.29 -11.98 -4.00
CA LEU A 228 -0.95 -12.15 -4.58
C LEU A 228 -0.76 -13.56 -5.17
N LEU A 229 -1.20 -14.59 -4.47
CA LEU A 229 -1.14 -15.97 -4.96
C LEU A 229 -1.99 -16.16 -6.21
N LEU A 230 -3.19 -15.57 -6.24
CA LEU A 230 -4.06 -15.59 -7.42
C LEU A 230 -3.40 -14.89 -8.61
N VAL A 231 -2.81 -13.72 -8.41
CA VAL A 231 -2.09 -12.98 -9.47
C VAL A 231 -0.88 -13.79 -9.96
N MET A 232 -0.14 -14.45 -9.08
CA MET A 232 0.99 -15.29 -9.49
C MET A 232 0.58 -16.53 -10.29
N VAL A 233 -0.55 -17.17 -9.94
CA VAL A 233 -1.00 -18.40 -10.61
C VAL A 233 -1.81 -18.12 -11.89
N ALA A 234 -2.64 -17.07 -11.86
CA ALA A 234 -3.59 -16.75 -12.91
C ALA A 234 -3.27 -15.43 -13.64
N GLY A 235 -2.08 -14.86 -13.44
CA GLY A 235 -1.70 -13.56 -13.98
C GLY A 235 -1.77 -13.46 -15.50
N ASP A 236 -1.40 -14.54 -16.19
CA ASP A 236 -1.44 -14.63 -17.65
C ASP A 236 -2.86 -14.82 -18.21
N ALA A 237 -3.83 -15.17 -17.36
CA ALA A 237 -5.20 -15.31 -17.79
C ALA A 237 -5.82 -13.93 -18.07
N ARG A 238 -6.52 -13.83 -19.20
CA ARG A 238 -7.28 -12.65 -19.61
C ARG A 238 -8.75 -12.97 -19.47
N ILE A 239 -9.47 -12.21 -18.66
CA ILE A 239 -10.93 -12.28 -18.61
C ILE A 239 -11.45 -11.16 -19.50
N GLY A 240 -11.71 -11.47 -20.77
CA GLY A 240 -12.09 -10.48 -21.77
C GLY A 240 -10.96 -9.49 -22.08
N PRO A 241 -11.22 -8.16 -22.15
CA PRO A 241 -10.20 -7.15 -22.44
C PRO A 241 -9.27 -6.85 -21.25
N VAL A 242 -9.55 -7.39 -20.06
CA VAL A 242 -8.81 -7.08 -18.83
C VAL A 242 -7.87 -8.23 -18.47
N SER A 243 -6.57 -7.95 -18.38
CA SER A 243 -5.58 -8.87 -17.82
C SER A 243 -5.75 -8.98 -16.31
N LEU A 244 -5.78 -10.19 -15.76
CA LEU A 244 -5.84 -10.43 -14.31
C LEU A 244 -4.65 -9.79 -13.58
N ASN A 245 -3.50 -9.67 -14.24
CA ASN A 245 -2.32 -8.93 -13.75
C ASN A 245 -2.55 -7.43 -13.48
N ALA A 246 -3.59 -6.82 -14.05
CA ALA A 246 -3.89 -5.40 -13.89
C ALA A 246 -5.01 -5.14 -12.87
N LEU A 247 -5.42 -6.16 -12.12
CA LEU A 247 -6.45 -5.95 -11.11
C LEU A 247 -5.92 -5.01 -10.00
N PRO A 248 -6.74 -4.06 -9.53
CA PRO A 248 -6.35 -3.16 -8.45
C PRO A 248 -6.27 -3.94 -7.13
N ALA A 249 -5.14 -3.89 -6.44
CA ALA A 249 -5.04 -4.41 -5.07
C ALA A 249 -5.97 -3.67 -4.09
N LEU A 250 -6.45 -2.49 -4.49
CA LEU A 250 -7.50 -1.74 -3.80
C LEU A 250 -8.85 -2.45 -3.74
N VAL A 251 -9.18 -3.33 -4.69
CA VAL A 251 -10.45 -4.10 -4.65
C VAL A 251 -10.53 -4.95 -3.38
N PRO A 252 -9.57 -5.88 -3.09
CA PRO A 252 -9.63 -6.65 -1.87
C PRO A 252 -9.47 -5.78 -0.60
N ILE A 253 -8.69 -4.69 -0.65
CA ILE A 253 -8.57 -3.77 0.50
C ILE A 253 -9.93 -3.16 0.83
N GLY A 254 -10.59 -2.52 -0.14
CA GLY A 254 -11.88 -1.88 0.05
C GLY A 254 -12.96 -2.87 0.49
N LEU A 255 -12.97 -4.07 -0.11
CA LEU A 255 -13.92 -5.12 0.25
C LEU A 255 -13.76 -5.60 1.69
N VAL A 256 -12.53 -5.90 2.14
CA VAL A 256 -12.28 -6.35 3.51
C VAL A 256 -12.65 -5.27 4.51
N VAL A 257 -12.27 -4.01 4.27
CA VAL A 257 -12.62 -2.89 5.16
C VAL A 257 -14.14 -2.74 5.25
N LEU A 258 -14.86 -2.80 4.14
CA LEU A 258 -16.31 -2.69 4.12
C LEU A 258 -16.98 -3.87 4.85
N LEU A 259 -16.62 -5.10 4.51
CA LEU A 259 -17.24 -6.31 5.07
C LEU A 259 -17.02 -6.44 6.58
N THR A 260 -15.79 -6.17 7.06
CA THR A 260 -15.47 -6.28 8.50
C THR A 260 -16.11 -5.17 9.33
N ASN A 261 -16.57 -4.08 8.71
CA ASN A 261 -17.15 -2.92 9.37
C ASN A 261 -18.60 -2.63 8.98
N VAL A 262 -19.25 -3.48 8.17
CA VAL A 262 -20.62 -3.26 7.67
C VAL A 262 -21.64 -3.05 8.79
N ARG A 263 -21.45 -3.70 9.95
CA ARG A 263 -22.32 -3.55 11.13
C ARG A 263 -22.22 -2.17 11.79
N HIS A 264 -21.10 -1.49 11.60
CA HIS A 264 -20.85 -0.14 12.14
C HIS A 264 -21.28 0.96 11.15
N LEU A 265 -21.36 0.64 9.86
CA LEU A 265 -21.81 1.55 8.81
C LEU A 265 -23.33 1.52 8.71
N ARG A 266 -24.00 2.34 9.52
CA ARG A 266 -25.45 2.55 9.41
C ARG A 266 -25.73 3.59 8.33
N LEU A 267 -25.71 3.13 7.08
CA LEU A 267 -25.94 3.99 5.93
C LEU A 267 -27.42 4.40 5.85
N THR A 268 -27.66 5.70 5.83
CA THR A 268 -28.95 6.29 5.49
C THR A 268 -29.26 6.09 4.00
N ARG A 269 -30.51 6.30 3.59
CA ARG A 269 -30.90 6.21 2.17
C ARG A 269 -30.11 7.19 1.28
N GLN A 270 -29.77 8.37 1.81
CA GLN A 270 -28.98 9.37 1.10
C GLN A 270 -27.53 8.92 0.90
N GLU A 271 -26.92 8.31 1.92
CA GLU A 271 -25.55 7.77 1.83
C GLU A 271 -25.48 6.56 0.90
N TRP A 272 -26.53 5.74 0.84
CA TRP A 272 -26.67 4.71 -0.17
C TRP A 272 -26.73 5.29 -1.58
N ALA A 273 -27.49 6.37 -1.79
CA ALA A 273 -27.54 7.06 -3.07
C ALA A 273 -26.16 7.63 -3.46
N LEU A 274 -25.41 8.20 -2.50
CA LEU A 274 -24.04 8.67 -2.73
C LEU A 274 -23.08 7.53 -3.04
N THR A 275 -23.21 6.39 -2.36
CA THR A 275 -22.38 5.19 -2.61
C THR A 275 -22.67 4.61 -3.98
N ALA A 276 -23.95 4.56 -4.38
CA ALA A 276 -24.36 4.14 -5.71
C ALA A 276 -23.86 5.11 -6.79
N LEU A 277 -23.97 6.41 -6.56
CA LEU A 277 -23.45 7.44 -7.46
C LEU A 277 -21.93 7.34 -7.61
N ALA A 278 -21.20 7.14 -6.52
CA ALA A 278 -19.75 6.93 -6.54
C ALA A 278 -19.38 5.67 -7.33
N GLY A 279 -20.15 4.58 -7.18
CA GLY A 279 -20.01 3.38 -7.99
C GLY A 279 -20.27 3.63 -9.47
N LEU A 280 -21.34 4.36 -9.81
CA LEU A 280 -21.66 4.73 -11.20
C LEU A 280 -20.58 5.61 -11.83
N LEU A 281 -20.07 6.60 -11.08
CA LEU A 281 -18.95 7.44 -11.53
C LEU A 281 -17.68 6.61 -11.72
N GLY A 282 -17.41 5.67 -10.82
CA GLY A 282 -16.28 4.73 -10.93
C GLY A 282 -16.39 3.85 -12.17
N LEU A 283 -17.58 3.31 -12.45
CA LEU A 283 -17.87 2.54 -13.67
C LEU A 283 -17.70 3.39 -14.93
N GLY A 284 -18.17 4.64 -14.91
CA GLY A 284 -17.98 5.59 -16.01
C GLY A 284 -16.49 5.88 -16.27
N LEU A 285 -15.72 6.09 -15.20
CA LEU A 285 -14.26 6.27 -15.27
C LEU A 285 -13.56 5.04 -15.84
N PHE A 286 -13.94 3.85 -15.39
CA PHE A 286 -13.40 2.60 -15.89
C PHE A 286 -13.74 2.37 -17.37
N ALA A 287 -14.99 2.59 -17.77
CA ALA A 287 -15.43 2.47 -19.16
C ALA A 287 -14.66 3.45 -20.07
N PHE A 288 -14.54 4.71 -19.64
CA PHE A 288 -13.75 5.71 -20.34
C PHE A 288 -12.27 5.29 -20.45
N GLY A 289 -11.64 4.89 -19.35
CA GLY A 289 -10.25 4.40 -19.34
C GLY A 289 -10.03 3.20 -20.27
N SER A 290 -10.98 2.27 -20.31
CA SER A 290 -10.92 1.10 -21.21
C SER A 290 -11.00 1.48 -22.69
N SER A 291 -11.75 2.53 -23.05
CA SER A 291 -11.88 2.99 -24.44
C SER A 291 -10.62 3.68 -25.00
N PHE A 292 -9.73 4.21 -24.15
CA PHE A 292 -8.42 4.73 -24.58
C PHE A 292 -7.32 3.65 -24.55
N GLY A 293 -7.61 2.48 -23.98
CA GLY A 293 -6.65 1.40 -23.77
C GLY A 293 -6.56 0.38 -24.92
N SER A 294 -7.56 0.38 -25.81
CA SER A 294 -7.65 -0.42 -27.06
C SER A 294 -7.06 0.33 -28.24
#